data_AF-A0A379WB32-F1
#
_entry.id   AF-A0A379WB32-F1
#
_cell.length_a   1.000
_cell.length_b   1.000
_cell.length_c   1.000
_cell.angle_alpha   90.00
_cell.angle_beta   90.00
_cell.angle_gamma   90.00
#
_symmetry.space_group_name_H-M   'P 1'
#
loop_
_entity.id
_entity.type
_entity.pdbx_description
1 polymer ?
#
loop_
_entity_poly.entity_id
_entity_poly.type
_entity_poly.pdbx_seq_one_letter_code
_entity_poly.pdbx_strand_id
1 'polypeptide(L)'
;MMILFRRILFCLLWLWLPVSWAAESGWLRSPDNDHASIRLRADTSANGETRLLLDVKLENGWKTYWRAPGEGGVAPSIAWKGDMPEVSWFWPTPSRFDVANITTQGYHDEVTFPMIVRGTPPATLRGVLTLSTCSNVCLLTDYPFSVTPTVQNADFAHDYARAMGKVPLRSGLTDSLDVGYRPGELVVTATRAAGWSSPGLYLDTIDDVDFAKPRLRVEGDRLQATVPVTDSWGEKAPDLRNKSLTLVLADGAIAQESTQTIGAAPAQTPDNAALPFWQVVMMALIGGLILNLMPCVLPVLGMKLGSILLVEEKAALTSGDNFWLRSPVSLRHLWRWRRL
;
A
#
# COMPACT_ATOMS: atom_id res chain seq x y z
N MET A 1 -22.74 -9.97 -71.92
CA MET A 1 -21.84 -11.05 -71.45
C MET A 1 -20.52 -10.51 -70.88
N MET A 2 -19.72 -9.74 -71.63
CA MET A 2 -18.36 -9.31 -71.24
C MET A 2 -18.29 -8.43 -69.97
N ILE A 3 -19.28 -7.59 -69.72
CA ILE A 3 -19.32 -6.71 -68.52
C ILE A 3 -19.52 -7.53 -67.23
N LEU A 4 -20.30 -8.60 -67.29
CA LEU A 4 -20.55 -9.49 -66.15
C LEU A 4 -19.28 -10.28 -65.79
N PHE A 5 -18.59 -10.80 -66.81
CA PHE A 5 -17.33 -11.51 -66.65
C PHE A 5 -16.23 -10.62 -66.05
N ARG A 6 -16.14 -9.37 -66.48
CA ARG A 6 -15.17 -8.40 -65.97
C ARG A 6 -15.43 -7.99 -64.52
N ARG A 7 -16.69 -7.96 -64.09
CA ARG A 7 -17.07 -7.73 -62.68
C ARG A 7 -16.76 -8.93 -61.80
N ILE A 8 -17.03 -10.15 -62.28
CA ILE A 8 -16.68 -11.40 -61.56
C ILE A 8 -15.17 -11.52 -61.39
N LEU A 9 -14.39 -11.19 -62.42
CA LEU A 9 -12.92 -11.21 -62.37
C LEU A 9 -12.37 -10.19 -61.35
N PHE A 10 -12.98 -9.00 -61.25
CA PHE A 10 -12.61 -8.00 -60.24
C PHE A 10 -12.93 -8.46 -58.81
N CYS A 11 -14.09 -9.10 -58.59
CA CYS A 11 -14.42 -9.68 -57.28
C CYS A 11 -13.47 -10.83 -56.90
N LEU A 12 -13.09 -11.69 -57.86
CA LEU A 12 -12.13 -12.77 -57.64
C LEU A 12 -10.72 -12.25 -57.32
N LEU A 13 -10.30 -11.12 -57.91
CA LEU A 13 -9.03 -10.47 -57.58
C LEU A 13 -9.03 -9.84 -56.17
N TRP A 14 -10.17 -9.37 -55.68
CA TRP A 14 -10.30 -8.86 -54.29
C TRP A 14 -10.25 -9.97 -53.24
N LEU A 15 -10.63 -11.21 -53.59
CA LEU A 15 -10.50 -12.39 -52.72
C LEU A 15 -9.05 -12.91 -52.60
N TRP A 16 -8.12 -12.37 -53.39
CA TRP A 16 -6.70 -12.77 -53.40
C TRP A 16 -5.79 -11.73 -52.74
N LEU A 17 -6.35 -10.82 -51.93
CA LEU A 17 -5.53 -10.02 -51.03
C LEU A 17 -4.84 -10.98 -50.03
N PRO A 18 -3.50 -11.00 -49.97
CA PRO A 18 -2.78 -11.88 -49.06
C PRO A 18 -3.22 -11.54 -47.63
N VAL A 19 -3.63 -12.56 -46.88
CA VAL A 19 -3.79 -12.46 -45.43
C VAL A 19 -2.39 -12.20 -44.87
N SER A 20 -2.09 -10.94 -44.58
CA SER A 20 -0.86 -10.54 -43.93
C SER A 20 -0.73 -11.31 -42.62
N TRP A 21 0.24 -12.22 -42.53
CA TRP A 21 0.60 -12.86 -41.27
C TRP A 21 1.26 -11.81 -40.38
N ALA A 22 0.46 -11.17 -39.53
CA ALA A 22 0.98 -10.34 -38.46
C ALA A 22 1.76 -11.25 -37.50
N ALA A 23 3.02 -10.89 -37.20
CA ALA A 23 3.88 -11.66 -36.30
C ALA A 23 3.57 -11.31 -34.83
N GLU A 24 2.33 -11.59 -34.45
CA GLU A 24 1.81 -11.56 -33.09
C GLU A 24 1.12 -12.89 -32.82
N SER A 25 0.98 -13.27 -31.54
CA SER A 25 0.20 -14.46 -31.18
C SER A 25 -1.29 -14.38 -31.58
N GLY A 26 -1.74 -13.21 -32.05
CA GLY A 26 -3.14 -12.79 -31.97
C GLY A 26 -3.56 -12.53 -30.52
N TRP A 27 -4.79 -12.02 -30.33
CA TRP A 27 -5.40 -11.99 -29.01
C TRP A 27 -5.79 -13.40 -28.60
N LEU A 28 -5.05 -13.94 -27.62
CA LEU A 28 -5.31 -15.21 -26.98
C LEU A 28 -6.37 -15.01 -25.89
N ARG A 29 -7.36 -15.89 -25.86
CA ARG A 29 -8.40 -15.99 -24.85
C ARG A 29 -8.49 -17.43 -24.38
N SER A 30 -8.75 -17.63 -23.10
CA SER A 30 -9.00 -18.97 -22.57
C SER A 30 -10.51 -19.19 -22.48
N PRO A 31 -11.03 -20.38 -22.81
CA PRO A 31 -12.43 -20.74 -22.53
C PRO A 31 -12.78 -20.63 -21.04
N ASP A 32 -11.78 -20.82 -20.17
CA ASP A 32 -11.94 -20.79 -18.70
C ASP A 32 -11.67 -19.39 -18.12
N ASN A 33 -11.37 -18.40 -18.98
CA ASN A 33 -11.14 -17.00 -18.58
C ASN A 33 -11.63 -16.06 -19.69
N ASP A 34 -12.90 -15.67 -19.59
CA ASP A 34 -13.56 -14.71 -20.48
C ASP A 34 -13.31 -13.24 -20.08
N HIS A 35 -12.57 -13.02 -18.99
CA HIS A 35 -12.32 -11.69 -18.42
C HIS A 35 -10.93 -11.14 -18.73
N ALA A 36 -10.10 -11.90 -19.45
CA ALA A 36 -8.79 -11.47 -19.90
C ALA A 36 -8.55 -11.81 -21.37
N SER A 37 -7.91 -10.90 -22.08
CA SER A 37 -7.36 -11.15 -23.42
C SER A 37 -5.89 -10.78 -23.38
N ILE A 38 -5.03 -11.68 -23.85
CA ILE A 38 -3.58 -11.46 -23.84
C ILE A 38 -3.00 -11.52 -25.25
N ARG A 39 -1.91 -10.81 -25.48
CA ARG A 39 -1.22 -10.84 -26.77
C ARG A 39 0.27 -10.66 -26.56
N LEU A 40 1.06 -11.59 -27.11
CA LEU A 40 2.51 -11.47 -27.14
C LEU A 40 2.96 -11.06 -28.54
N ARG A 41 3.76 -9.99 -28.60
CA ARG A 41 4.36 -9.43 -29.82
C ARG A 41 5.88 -9.41 -29.67
N ALA A 42 6.59 -9.62 -30.77
CA ALA A 42 8.05 -9.66 -30.76
C ALA A 42 8.61 -8.98 -32.02
N ASP A 43 9.68 -8.21 -31.86
CA ASP A 43 10.42 -7.59 -32.97
C ASP A 43 11.92 -7.61 -32.69
N THR A 44 12.70 -7.92 -33.71
CA THR A 44 14.16 -7.77 -33.69
C THR A 44 14.52 -6.45 -34.35
N SER A 45 15.07 -5.55 -33.54
CA SER A 45 15.43 -4.21 -33.99
C SER A 45 16.75 -4.21 -34.80
N ALA A 46 17.08 -3.08 -35.41
CA ALA A 46 18.22 -2.98 -36.34
C ALA A 46 19.59 -3.27 -35.72
N ASN A 47 19.73 -3.12 -34.41
CA ASN A 47 20.94 -3.42 -33.66
C ASN A 47 21.04 -4.91 -33.24
N GLY A 48 20.08 -5.75 -33.63
CA GLY A 48 20.02 -7.16 -33.28
C GLY A 48 19.36 -7.47 -31.93
N GLU A 49 18.87 -6.46 -31.19
CA GLU A 49 18.13 -6.67 -29.94
C GLU A 49 16.70 -7.11 -30.22
N THR A 50 16.31 -8.28 -29.71
CA THR A 50 14.92 -8.74 -29.74
C THR A 50 14.16 -8.21 -28.53
N ARG A 51 13.08 -7.50 -28.82
CA ARG A 51 12.17 -6.87 -27.86
C ARG A 51 10.81 -7.56 -27.91
N LEU A 52 10.13 -7.59 -26.78
CA LEU A 52 8.81 -8.18 -26.65
C LEU A 52 7.83 -7.19 -26.02
N LEU A 53 6.56 -7.32 -26.37
CA LEU A 53 5.44 -6.68 -25.69
C LEU A 53 4.43 -7.74 -25.30
N LEU A 54 4.09 -7.80 -24.02
CA LEU A 54 2.94 -8.55 -23.52
C LEU A 54 1.81 -7.57 -23.24
N ASP A 55 0.80 -7.53 -24.11
CA ASP A 55 -0.42 -6.78 -23.89
C ASP A 55 -1.41 -7.63 -23.09
N VAL A 56 -2.00 -7.06 -22.05
CA VAL A 56 -3.05 -7.68 -21.23
C VAL A 56 -4.22 -6.72 -21.16
N LYS A 57 -5.39 -7.17 -21.59
CA LYS A 57 -6.67 -6.47 -21.44
C LYS A 57 -7.55 -7.24 -20.46
N LEU A 58 -8.17 -6.51 -19.56
CA LEU A 58 -8.99 -7.02 -18.48
C LEU A 58 -10.38 -6.41 -18.58
N GLU A 59 -11.41 -7.23 -18.35
CA GLU A 59 -12.77 -6.73 -18.18
C GLU A 59 -12.89 -5.88 -16.91
N ASN A 60 -13.90 -5.00 -16.87
CA ASN A 60 -14.10 -4.10 -15.73
C ASN A 60 -14.24 -4.89 -14.41
N GLY A 61 -13.55 -4.42 -13.37
CA GLY A 61 -13.53 -5.05 -12.05
C GLY A 61 -12.42 -6.08 -11.86
N TRP A 62 -11.83 -6.59 -12.93
CA TRP A 62 -10.70 -7.54 -12.88
C TRP A 62 -9.35 -6.83 -12.83
N LYS A 63 -8.41 -7.44 -12.13
CA LYS A 63 -7.04 -6.96 -11.95
C LYS A 63 -6.04 -8.06 -12.25
N THR A 64 -4.84 -7.68 -12.68
CA THR A 64 -3.67 -8.58 -12.71
C THR A 64 -2.58 -8.01 -11.81
N TYR A 65 -1.64 -8.84 -11.38
CA TYR A 65 -0.65 -8.45 -10.38
C TYR A 65 0.61 -7.81 -10.95
N TRP A 66 1.26 -7.02 -10.10
CA TRP A 66 2.63 -6.55 -10.26
C TRP A 66 3.62 -7.65 -9.86
N ARG A 67 4.92 -7.44 -10.09
CA ARG A 67 5.99 -8.38 -9.70
C ARG A 67 6.00 -8.69 -8.20
N ALA A 68 5.60 -7.72 -7.38
CA ALA A 68 5.39 -7.87 -5.95
C ALA A 68 3.89 -7.72 -5.66
N PRO A 69 3.10 -8.80 -5.76
CA PRO A 69 1.64 -8.74 -5.76
C PRO A 69 1.04 -8.23 -4.44
N GLY A 70 1.76 -8.37 -3.33
CA GLY A 70 1.22 -8.27 -1.97
C GLY A 70 0.71 -9.62 -1.47
N GLU A 71 0.07 -9.61 -0.30
CA GLU A 71 -0.47 -10.80 0.35
C GLU A 71 -1.48 -11.53 -0.57
N GLY A 72 -1.35 -12.85 -0.68
CA GLY A 72 -2.27 -13.73 -1.41
C GLY A 72 -2.25 -13.65 -2.94
N GLY A 73 -1.51 -12.72 -3.54
CA GLY A 73 -1.39 -12.60 -4.99
C GLY A 73 -0.20 -13.37 -5.58
N VAL A 74 -0.22 -13.58 -6.89
CA VAL A 74 0.84 -14.29 -7.63
C VAL A 74 1.26 -13.42 -8.81
N ALA A 75 2.54 -13.13 -8.99
CA ALA A 75 3.00 -12.38 -10.14
C ALA A 75 2.83 -13.20 -11.44
N PRO A 76 2.47 -12.57 -12.57
CA PRO A 76 2.43 -13.28 -13.84
C PRO A 76 3.84 -13.78 -14.22
N SER A 77 3.91 -14.94 -14.85
CA SER A 77 5.18 -15.58 -15.21
C SER A 77 5.11 -16.25 -16.57
N ILE A 78 6.25 -16.37 -17.25
CA ILE A 78 6.36 -17.06 -18.54
C ILE A 78 7.32 -18.23 -18.40
N ALA A 79 6.81 -19.44 -18.64
CA ALA A 79 7.62 -20.63 -18.82
C ALA A 79 7.98 -20.78 -20.30
N TRP A 80 9.20 -20.39 -20.66
CA TRP A 80 9.70 -20.52 -22.03
C TRP A 80 10.00 -21.97 -22.40
N LYS A 81 9.76 -22.34 -23.66
CA LYS A 81 10.10 -23.65 -24.20
C LYS A 81 11.37 -23.57 -25.05
N GLY A 82 12.31 -24.48 -24.79
CA GLY A 82 13.60 -24.54 -25.47
C GLY A 82 14.68 -23.73 -24.76
N ASP A 83 15.83 -23.59 -25.42
CA ASP A 83 16.94 -22.78 -24.92
C ASP A 83 16.65 -21.30 -25.18
N MET A 84 16.26 -20.59 -24.12
CA MET A 84 15.85 -19.20 -24.17
C MET A 84 16.82 -18.36 -23.33
N PRO A 85 17.53 -17.38 -23.92
CA PRO A 85 18.30 -16.41 -23.16
C PRO A 85 17.48 -15.68 -22.10
N GLU A 86 18.16 -15.09 -21.12
CA GLU A 86 17.52 -14.30 -20.06
C GLU A 86 16.62 -13.21 -20.67
N VAL A 87 15.40 -13.09 -20.15
CA VAL A 87 14.44 -12.08 -20.57
C VAL A 87 14.28 -11.06 -19.45
N SER A 88 14.74 -9.84 -19.69
CA SER A 88 14.55 -8.73 -18.76
C SER A 88 13.12 -8.19 -18.89
N TRP A 89 12.35 -8.27 -17.81
CA TRP A 89 10.98 -7.78 -17.76
C TRP A 89 10.93 -6.39 -17.16
N PHE A 90 10.35 -5.44 -17.88
CA PHE A 90 10.16 -4.08 -17.41
C PHE A 90 8.70 -3.90 -16.97
N TRP A 91 8.51 -3.52 -15.72
CA TRP A 91 7.20 -3.43 -15.11
C TRP A 91 6.72 -1.98 -15.12
N PRO A 92 5.59 -1.67 -15.77
CA PRO A 92 4.96 -0.36 -15.66
C PRO A 92 4.67 0.01 -14.20
N THR A 93 4.47 1.31 -13.95
CA THR A 93 4.10 1.79 -12.62
C THR A 93 2.77 1.14 -12.20
N PRO A 94 2.72 0.38 -11.08
CA PRO A 94 1.52 -0.30 -10.66
C PRO A 94 0.53 0.67 -10.00
N SER A 95 -0.66 0.16 -9.72
CA SER A 95 -1.67 0.77 -8.87
C SER A 95 -1.97 -0.13 -7.67
N ARG A 96 -2.53 0.46 -6.62
CA ARG A 96 -2.88 -0.26 -5.38
C ARG A 96 -4.38 -0.49 -5.35
N PHE A 97 -4.79 -1.70 -4.98
CA PHE A 97 -6.20 -2.06 -4.85
C PHE A 97 -6.43 -2.80 -3.55
N ASP A 98 -7.63 -2.65 -3.00
CA ASP A 98 -8.10 -3.48 -1.91
C ASP A 98 -9.04 -4.53 -2.52
N VAL A 99 -8.62 -5.79 -2.48
CA VAL A 99 -9.30 -6.93 -3.08
C VAL A 99 -9.55 -7.96 -1.97
N ALA A 100 -10.81 -8.30 -1.72
CA ALA A 100 -11.18 -9.18 -0.60
C ALA A 100 -10.58 -8.75 0.77
N ASN A 101 -10.53 -7.43 1.04
CA ASN A 101 -9.88 -6.81 2.20
C ASN A 101 -8.36 -6.98 2.31
N ILE A 102 -7.71 -7.47 1.25
CA ILE A 102 -6.27 -7.58 1.15
C ILE A 102 -5.76 -6.49 0.21
N THR A 103 -4.72 -5.78 0.63
CA THR A 103 -4.10 -4.75 -0.20
C THR A 103 -3.13 -5.40 -1.18
N THR A 104 -3.37 -5.16 -2.47
CA THR A 104 -2.59 -5.74 -3.58
C THR A 104 -2.00 -4.64 -4.47
N GLN A 105 -0.97 -5.00 -5.25
CA GLN A 105 -0.30 -4.13 -6.19
C GLN A 105 -0.39 -4.74 -7.60
N GLY A 106 -0.84 -3.97 -8.58
CA GLY A 106 -1.09 -4.51 -9.91
C GLY A 106 -1.66 -3.52 -10.91
N TYR A 107 -2.50 -4.02 -11.80
CA TYR A 107 -3.06 -3.27 -12.94
C TYR A 107 -4.53 -3.64 -13.17
N HIS A 108 -5.28 -2.71 -13.75
CA HIS A 108 -6.67 -2.89 -14.21
C HIS A 108 -6.79 -2.39 -15.65
N ASP A 109 -7.92 -2.70 -16.31
CA ASP A 109 -8.26 -2.34 -17.70
C ASP A 109 -7.27 -2.84 -18.76
N GLU A 110 -6.11 -2.19 -18.87
CA GLU A 110 -5.07 -2.56 -19.84
C GLU A 110 -3.67 -2.28 -19.30
N VAL A 111 -2.76 -3.23 -19.51
CA VAL A 111 -1.34 -3.07 -19.24
C VAL A 111 -0.52 -3.72 -20.35
N THR A 112 0.54 -3.04 -20.76
CA THR A 112 1.53 -3.59 -21.70
C THR A 112 2.87 -3.68 -20.99
N PHE A 113 3.44 -4.89 -20.93
CA PHE A 113 4.76 -5.12 -20.35
C PHE A 113 5.83 -5.21 -21.44
N PRO A 114 6.77 -4.26 -21.50
CA PRO A 114 7.93 -4.38 -22.36
C PRO A 114 8.96 -5.37 -21.78
N MET A 115 9.61 -6.12 -22.67
CA MET A 115 10.72 -7.01 -22.30
C MET A 115 11.85 -6.94 -23.33
N ILE A 116 13.05 -7.34 -22.91
CA ILE A 116 14.24 -7.47 -23.77
C ILE A 116 14.83 -8.87 -23.59
N VAL A 117 15.13 -9.54 -24.70
CA VAL A 117 15.89 -10.80 -24.69
C VAL A 117 17.39 -10.48 -24.67
N ARG A 118 18.11 -10.97 -23.66
CA ARG A 118 19.55 -10.77 -23.46
C ARG A 118 20.38 -11.79 -24.23
N GLY A 119 20.27 -11.77 -25.55
CA GLY A 119 20.99 -12.68 -26.44
C GLY A 119 20.21 -12.95 -27.73
N THR A 120 20.63 -13.96 -28.48
CA THR A 120 19.96 -14.37 -29.72
C THR A 120 18.87 -15.39 -29.41
N PRO A 121 17.58 -15.06 -29.57
CA PRO A 121 16.50 -16.02 -29.37
C PRO A 121 16.43 -17.07 -30.50
N PRO A 122 15.69 -18.18 -30.28
CA PRO A 122 15.27 -19.04 -31.38
C PRO A 122 14.39 -18.28 -32.39
N ALA A 123 14.34 -18.76 -33.63
CA ALA A 123 13.56 -18.12 -34.70
C ALA A 123 12.06 -17.97 -34.35
N THR A 124 11.51 -18.91 -33.57
CA THR A 124 10.16 -18.84 -33.04
C THR A 124 10.21 -19.01 -31.53
N LEU A 125 9.68 -18.01 -30.83
CA LEU A 125 9.53 -18.01 -29.38
C LEU A 125 8.27 -18.79 -29.00
N ARG A 126 8.40 -19.72 -28.06
CA ARG A 126 7.28 -20.54 -27.56
C ARG A 126 7.33 -20.59 -26.05
N GLY A 127 6.17 -20.64 -25.42
CA GLY A 127 6.07 -20.70 -23.97
C GLY A 127 4.63 -20.80 -23.50
N VAL A 128 4.49 -20.75 -22.19
CA VAL A 128 3.20 -20.64 -21.51
C VAL A 128 3.28 -19.44 -20.59
N LEU A 129 2.40 -18.45 -20.80
CA LEU A 129 2.17 -17.37 -19.85
C LEU A 129 1.16 -17.86 -18.82
N THR A 130 1.54 -17.90 -17.55
CA THR A 130 0.60 -18.06 -16.44
C THR A 130 0.22 -16.67 -15.95
N LEU A 131 -1.01 -16.25 -16.25
CA LEU A 131 -1.57 -14.97 -15.83
C LEU A 131 -2.48 -15.18 -14.61
N SER A 132 -2.28 -14.36 -13.60
CA SER A 132 -3.09 -14.28 -12.40
C SER A 132 -4.07 -13.12 -12.51
N THR A 133 -5.37 -13.43 -12.57
CA THR A 133 -6.44 -12.43 -12.62
C THR A 133 -7.29 -12.50 -11.38
N CYS A 134 -7.53 -11.38 -10.71
CA CYS A 134 -8.32 -11.35 -9.49
C CYS A 134 -9.44 -10.29 -9.51
N SER A 135 -10.61 -10.73 -9.05
CA SER A 135 -11.75 -9.87 -8.71
C SER A 135 -12.13 -10.16 -7.25
N ASN A 136 -13.27 -10.79 -6.96
CA ASN A 136 -13.53 -11.36 -5.62
C ASN A 136 -12.93 -12.76 -5.44
N VAL A 137 -12.43 -13.34 -6.53
CA VAL A 137 -11.70 -14.61 -6.57
C VAL A 137 -10.47 -14.43 -7.46
N CYS A 138 -9.39 -15.11 -7.13
CA CYS A 138 -8.18 -15.10 -7.95
C CYS A 138 -8.08 -16.39 -8.77
N LEU A 139 -7.90 -16.25 -10.08
CA LEU A 139 -7.78 -17.33 -11.05
C LEU A 139 -6.37 -17.30 -11.66
N LEU A 140 -5.74 -18.46 -11.76
CA LEU A 140 -4.52 -18.67 -12.54
C LEU A 140 -4.91 -19.30 -13.86
N THR A 141 -4.51 -18.69 -14.97
CA THR A 141 -4.83 -19.17 -16.31
C THR A 141 -3.57 -19.23 -17.17
N ASP A 142 -3.39 -20.38 -17.81
CA ASP A 142 -2.27 -20.64 -18.71
C ASP A 142 -2.63 -20.28 -20.15
N TYR A 143 -1.76 -19.50 -20.79
CA TYR A 143 -1.89 -19.06 -22.18
C TYR A 143 -0.66 -19.55 -22.96
N PRO A 144 -0.76 -20.71 -23.64
CA PRO A 144 0.30 -21.16 -24.53
C PRO A 144 0.40 -20.20 -25.72
N PHE A 145 1.62 -19.79 -26.07
CA PHE A 145 1.86 -18.91 -27.22
C PHE A 145 2.98 -19.44 -28.11
N SER A 146 2.95 -18.99 -29.37
CA SER A 146 4.01 -19.17 -30.34
C SER A 146 4.09 -17.90 -31.18
N VAL A 147 5.23 -17.20 -31.15
CA VAL A 147 5.43 -15.95 -31.90
C VAL A 147 6.77 -15.99 -32.63
N THR A 148 6.77 -15.58 -33.89
CA THR A 148 7.99 -15.38 -34.67
C THR A 148 8.25 -13.88 -34.69
N PRO A 149 9.42 -13.38 -34.25
CA PRO A 149 9.69 -11.95 -34.23
C PRO A 149 9.59 -11.31 -35.62
N THR A 150 8.99 -10.13 -35.72
CA THR A 150 9.17 -9.26 -36.89
C THR A 150 10.60 -8.70 -36.94
N VAL A 151 10.94 -8.03 -38.03
CA VAL A 151 12.22 -7.33 -38.17
C VAL A 151 11.94 -5.85 -38.43
N GLN A 152 12.45 -4.99 -37.56
CA GLN A 152 12.42 -3.53 -37.70
C GLN A 152 11.01 -2.97 -37.97
N ASN A 153 9.99 -3.48 -37.28
CA ASN A 153 8.63 -3.00 -37.43
C ASN A 153 8.43 -1.64 -36.74
N ALA A 154 8.04 -0.61 -37.50
CA ALA A 154 7.87 0.75 -36.99
C ALA A 154 6.73 0.90 -35.97
N ASP A 155 5.59 0.22 -36.17
CA ASP A 155 4.46 0.26 -35.25
C ASP A 155 4.82 -0.41 -33.92
N PHE A 156 5.53 -1.55 -33.98
CA PHE A 156 6.07 -2.20 -32.79
C PHE A 156 7.04 -1.28 -32.04
N ALA A 157 7.97 -0.63 -32.75
CA ALA A 157 8.94 0.27 -32.14
C ALA A 157 8.27 1.45 -31.41
N HIS A 158 7.20 2.01 -32.01
CA HIS A 158 6.38 3.06 -31.39
C HIS A 158 5.66 2.57 -30.13
N ASP A 159 4.99 1.43 -30.21
CA ASP A 159 4.27 0.84 -29.07
C ASP A 159 5.24 0.46 -27.94
N TYR A 160 6.42 -0.05 -28.29
CA TYR A 160 7.46 -0.38 -27.32
C TYR A 160 7.96 0.87 -26.59
N ALA A 161 8.23 1.96 -27.31
CA ALA A 161 8.63 3.23 -26.70
C ALA A 161 7.54 3.79 -25.77
N ARG A 162 6.25 3.68 -26.17
CA ARG A 162 5.10 4.07 -25.33
C ARG A 162 5.00 3.22 -24.06
N ALA A 163 5.19 1.91 -24.17
CA ALA A 163 5.17 1.00 -23.02
C ALA A 163 6.33 1.30 -22.05
N MET A 164 7.54 1.50 -22.57
CA MET A 164 8.72 1.87 -21.79
C MET A 164 8.53 3.22 -21.07
N GLY A 165 7.80 4.18 -21.67
CA GLY A 165 7.48 5.45 -21.03
C GLY A 165 6.58 5.34 -19.78
N LYS A 166 5.94 4.18 -19.53
CA LYS A 166 5.16 3.90 -18.32
C LYS A 166 5.98 3.19 -17.22
N VAL A 167 7.19 2.74 -17.53
CA VAL A 167 8.09 2.08 -16.59
C VAL A 167 8.74 3.12 -15.69
N PRO A 168 8.83 2.89 -14.36
CA PRO A 168 9.48 3.83 -13.45
C PRO A 168 10.92 4.16 -13.88
N LEU A 169 11.28 5.44 -13.78
CA LEU A 169 12.64 5.91 -14.02
C LEU A 169 13.56 5.50 -12.87
N ARG A 170 14.88 5.54 -13.08
CA ARG A 170 15.85 5.26 -12.00
C ARG A 170 16.12 6.47 -11.11
N SER A 171 15.77 7.67 -11.56
CA SER A 171 15.96 8.94 -10.85
C SER A 171 15.07 10.02 -11.45
N GLY A 172 14.94 11.15 -10.74
CA GLY A 172 14.31 12.38 -11.25
C GLY A 172 12.97 12.75 -10.63
N LEU A 173 12.40 11.91 -9.75
CA LEU A 173 11.21 12.27 -8.97
C LEU A 173 11.58 12.91 -7.63
N THR A 174 12.54 12.32 -6.91
CA THR A 174 12.92 12.71 -5.54
C THR A 174 14.31 13.34 -5.49
N ASP A 175 14.48 14.39 -4.68
CA ASP A 175 15.79 14.97 -4.37
C ASP A 175 16.52 14.19 -3.28
N SER A 176 15.77 13.66 -2.32
CA SER A 176 16.28 12.75 -1.30
C SER A 176 15.26 11.66 -1.01
N LEU A 177 15.75 10.49 -0.64
CA LEU A 177 14.97 9.32 -0.27
C LEU A 177 15.71 8.56 0.83
N ASP A 178 15.03 8.33 1.95
CA ASP A 178 15.53 7.54 3.07
C ASP A 178 14.49 6.51 3.48
N VAL A 179 14.96 5.34 3.91
CA VAL A 179 14.12 4.23 4.36
C VAL A 179 14.64 3.77 5.70
N GLY A 180 13.84 3.95 6.75
CA GLY A 180 14.13 3.48 8.08
C GLY A 180 13.19 2.35 8.52
N TYR A 181 13.66 1.50 9.42
CA TYR A 181 12.84 0.53 10.13
C TYR A 181 12.84 0.77 11.64
N ARG A 182 11.66 0.61 12.23
CA ARG A 182 11.44 0.45 13.68
C ARG A 182 10.52 -0.75 13.89
N PRO A 183 10.47 -1.37 15.09
CA PRO A 183 9.71 -2.60 15.30
C PRO A 183 8.27 -2.50 14.78
N GLY A 184 7.95 -3.31 13.77
CA GLY A 184 6.61 -3.39 13.14
C GLY A 184 6.26 -2.30 12.13
N GLU A 185 7.17 -1.35 11.84
CA GLU A 185 6.91 -0.28 10.87
C GLU A 185 8.14 0.08 10.03
N LEU A 186 7.94 0.14 8.72
CA LEU A 186 8.84 0.76 7.77
C LEU A 186 8.45 2.24 7.59
N VAL A 187 9.43 3.14 7.63
CA VAL A 187 9.23 4.58 7.44
C VAL A 187 10.01 5.01 6.22
N VAL A 188 9.31 5.40 5.15
CA VAL A 188 9.92 5.96 3.93
C VAL A 188 9.75 7.48 3.99
N THR A 189 10.87 8.20 3.87
CA THR A 189 10.88 9.66 3.81
C THR A 189 11.45 10.10 2.47
N ALA A 190 10.75 10.98 1.77
CA ALA A 190 11.24 11.53 0.51
C ALA A 190 11.02 13.04 0.44
N THR A 191 11.96 13.76 -0.17
CA THR A 191 11.79 15.19 -0.47
C THR A 191 11.74 15.42 -1.97
N ARG A 192 10.89 16.36 -2.38
CA ARG A 192 10.72 16.77 -3.78
C ARG A 192 10.47 18.27 -3.83
N ALA A 193 11.41 19.03 -4.39
CA ALA A 193 11.35 20.49 -4.49
C ALA A 193 10.11 21.01 -5.24
N ALA A 194 9.57 20.22 -6.17
CA ALA A 194 8.33 20.53 -6.89
C ALA A 194 7.05 20.35 -6.05
N GLY A 195 7.16 19.79 -4.84
CA GLY A 195 6.03 19.40 -4.00
C GLY A 195 5.44 18.04 -4.35
N TRP A 196 4.58 17.52 -3.47
CA TRP A 196 3.81 16.30 -3.68
C TRP A 196 2.32 16.60 -3.87
N SER A 197 1.68 15.95 -4.82
CA SER A 197 0.24 16.11 -5.05
C SER A 197 -0.56 14.88 -4.65
N SER A 198 -0.24 13.72 -5.22
CA SER A 198 -0.93 12.45 -4.99
C SER A 198 0.08 11.30 -5.04
N PRO A 199 0.96 11.21 -4.02
CA PRO A 199 2.00 10.20 -4.00
C PRO A 199 1.43 8.78 -3.92
N GLY A 200 2.06 7.87 -4.65
CA GLY A 200 1.93 6.42 -4.49
C GLY A 200 3.26 5.83 -4.02
N LEU A 201 3.19 4.87 -3.10
CA LEU A 201 4.33 4.06 -2.68
C LEU A 201 4.02 2.59 -2.97
N TYR A 202 4.94 1.93 -3.66
CA TYR A 202 4.88 0.50 -3.98
C TYR A 202 6.19 -0.16 -3.57
N LEU A 203 6.10 -1.32 -2.95
CA LEU A 203 7.26 -2.00 -2.36
C LEU A 203 7.43 -3.36 -3.02
N ASP A 204 8.67 -3.70 -3.37
CA ASP A 204 9.03 -5.07 -3.71
C ASP A 204 8.98 -5.96 -2.46
N THR A 205 8.91 -7.26 -2.69
CA THR A 205 8.87 -8.27 -1.61
C THR A 205 10.23 -8.40 -0.92
N ILE A 206 10.21 -8.63 0.39
CA ILE A 206 11.34 -9.16 1.15
C ILE A 206 10.89 -10.53 1.67
N ASP A 207 11.79 -11.52 1.65
CA ASP A 207 11.48 -12.86 2.15
C ASP A 207 10.98 -12.82 3.61
N ASP A 208 9.92 -13.59 3.88
CA ASP A 208 9.23 -13.71 5.18
C ASP A 208 8.67 -12.39 5.75
N VAL A 209 8.36 -11.41 4.89
CA VAL A 209 7.89 -10.08 5.29
C VAL A 209 6.67 -9.66 4.47
N ASP A 210 5.62 -9.25 5.17
CA ASP A 210 4.42 -8.68 4.56
C ASP A 210 4.32 -7.18 4.86
N PHE A 211 4.08 -6.41 3.79
CA PHE A 211 3.89 -4.97 3.84
C PHE A 211 2.41 -4.62 3.72
N ALA A 212 1.84 -4.04 4.77
CA ALA A 212 0.46 -3.57 4.74
C ALA A 212 0.30 -2.27 3.93
N LYS A 213 -0.93 -1.75 3.88
CA LYS A 213 -1.25 -0.48 3.21
C LYS A 213 -0.45 0.69 3.83
N PRO A 214 0.31 1.46 3.03
CA PRO A 214 1.07 2.58 3.54
C PRO A 214 0.15 3.74 3.95
N ARG A 215 0.47 4.40 5.07
CA ARG A 215 -0.14 5.66 5.50
C ARG A 215 0.75 6.80 5.04
N LEU A 216 0.27 7.59 4.09
CA LEU A 216 1.03 8.68 3.47
C LEU A 216 0.70 10.02 4.13
N ARG A 217 1.72 10.82 4.41
CA ARG A 217 1.62 12.19 4.89
C ARG A 217 2.47 13.11 4.03
N VAL A 218 1.84 14.16 3.55
CA VAL A 218 2.48 15.16 2.71
C VAL A 218 2.50 16.48 3.46
N GLU A 219 3.70 17.03 3.62
CA GLU A 219 3.96 18.35 4.21
C GLU A 219 4.80 19.16 3.22
N GLY A 220 4.13 19.83 2.27
CA GLY A 220 4.80 20.62 1.23
C GLY A 220 5.67 19.76 0.31
N ASP A 221 6.99 19.89 0.46
CA ASP A 221 8.01 19.16 -0.31
C ASP A 221 8.36 17.80 0.29
N ARG A 222 7.88 17.49 1.50
CA ARG A 222 8.23 16.27 2.23
C ARG A 222 7.07 15.27 2.23
N LEU A 223 7.38 14.04 1.83
CA LEU A 223 6.53 12.86 1.97
C LEU A 223 7.08 11.99 3.10
N GLN A 224 6.21 11.61 4.03
CA GLN A 224 6.46 10.53 4.98
C GLN A 224 5.42 9.43 4.79
N ALA A 225 5.88 8.23 4.49
CA ALA A 225 5.05 7.04 4.37
C ALA A 225 5.39 6.06 5.51
N THR A 226 4.40 5.69 6.30
CA THR A 226 4.54 4.66 7.34
C THR A 226 3.83 3.40 6.89
N VAL A 227 4.56 2.29 6.83
CA VAL A 227 4.06 1.00 6.35
C VAL A 227 4.12 0.01 7.51
N PRO A 228 2.97 -0.49 8.00
CA PRO A 228 2.98 -1.58 8.97
C PRO A 228 3.60 -2.83 8.34
N VAL A 229 4.39 -3.54 9.12
CA VAL A 229 5.15 -4.72 8.70
C VAL A 229 4.83 -5.88 9.63
N THR A 230 4.52 -7.03 9.06
CA THR A 230 4.39 -8.31 9.75
C THR A 230 5.30 -9.36 9.12
N ASP A 231 5.42 -10.52 9.74
CA ASP A 231 5.89 -11.71 9.01
C ASP A 231 4.77 -12.28 8.11
N SER A 232 5.07 -13.34 7.38
CA SER A 232 4.12 -14.03 6.49
C SER A 232 2.95 -14.73 7.20
N TRP A 233 2.92 -14.73 8.54
CA TRP A 233 1.84 -15.26 9.35
C TRP A 233 1.03 -14.16 10.06
N GLY A 234 1.33 -12.89 9.77
CA GLY A 234 0.68 -11.75 10.41
C GLY A 234 1.16 -11.49 11.84
N GLU A 235 2.26 -12.10 12.26
CA GLU A 235 2.87 -11.90 13.56
C GLU A 235 3.98 -10.83 13.51
N LYS A 236 4.94 -10.91 14.44
CA LYS A 236 5.98 -9.91 14.62
C LYS A 236 6.98 -9.97 13.46
N ALA A 237 7.08 -8.87 12.73
CA ALA A 237 8.06 -8.74 11.65
C ALA A 237 9.51 -8.99 12.12
N PRO A 238 10.35 -9.60 11.25
CA PRO A 238 11.79 -9.65 11.48
C PRO A 238 12.40 -8.25 11.47
N ASP A 239 13.64 -8.14 11.94
CA ASP A 239 14.40 -6.90 11.82
C ASP A 239 14.82 -6.68 10.36
N LEU A 240 14.39 -5.54 9.80
CA LEU A 240 14.66 -5.20 8.41
C LEU A 240 15.92 -4.35 8.21
N ARG A 241 16.57 -3.90 9.30
CA ARG A 241 17.76 -3.05 9.20
C ARG A 241 18.88 -3.74 8.41
N ASN A 242 19.59 -2.95 7.60
CA ASN A 242 20.64 -3.38 6.68
C ASN A 242 20.19 -4.31 5.54
N LYS A 243 18.90 -4.63 5.42
CA LYS A 243 18.38 -5.28 4.21
C LYS A 243 18.23 -4.26 3.08
N SER A 244 18.28 -4.76 1.84
CA SER A 244 18.01 -3.98 0.65
C SER A 244 16.52 -4.03 0.33
N LEU A 245 15.92 -2.89 0.01
CA LEU A 245 14.53 -2.78 -0.42
C LEU A 245 14.46 -1.97 -1.71
N THR A 246 13.82 -2.55 -2.71
CA THR A 246 13.42 -1.83 -3.92
C THR A 246 12.01 -1.30 -3.73
N LEU A 247 11.81 -0.02 -4.04
CA LEU A 247 10.53 0.64 -3.97
C LEU A 247 10.29 1.52 -5.19
N VAL A 248 9.02 1.76 -5.49
CA VAL A 248 8.58 2.72 -6.50
C VAL A 248 7.80 3.82 -5.80
N LEU A 249 8.27 5.05 -5.95
CA LEU A 249 7.50 6.25 -5.64
C LEU A 249 6.92 6.79 -6.94
N ALA A 250 5.65 7.16 -6.93
CA ALA A 250 4.97 7.77 -8.06
C ALA A 250 4.24 9.03 -7.60
N ASP A 251 4.18 10.06 -8.45
CA ASP A 251 3.31 11.22 -8.25
C ASP A 251 2.87 11.76 -9.61
N GLY A 252 1.56 11.71 -9.86
CA GLY A 252 0.98 12.01 -11.17
C GLY A 252 1.51 11.07 -12.25
N ALA A 253 2.15 11.62 -13.29
CA ALA A 253 2.67 10.87 -14.44
C ALA A 253 4.14 10.43 -14.29
N ILE A 254 4.80 10.76 -13.19
CA ILE A 254 6.22 10.46 -12.97
C ILE A 254 6.32 9.39 -11.89
N ALA A 255 7.11 8.36 -12.16
CA ALA A 255 7.47 7.33 -11.19
C ALA A 255 8.98 7.11 -11.18
N GLN A 256 9.51 6.82 -10.01
CA GLN A 256 10.91 6.51 -9.78
C GLN A 256 11.01 5.21 -8.98
N GLU A 257 11.75 4.25 -9.53
CA GLU A 257 12.23 3.06 -8.82
C GLU A 257 13.56 3.38 -8.13
N SER A 258 13.71 2.93 -6.90
CA SER A 258 14.94 3.13 -6.13
C SER A 258 15.19 1.94 -5.22
N THR A 259 16.43 1.49 -5.16
CA THR A 259 16.89 0.47 -4.23
C THR A 259 17.61 1.17 -3.09
N GLN A 260 17.14 0.96 -1.85
CA GLN A 260 17.69 1.58 -0.66
C GLN A 260 18.06 0.53 0.38
N THR A 261 19.12 0.80 1.15
CA THR A 261 19.45 0.02 2.34
C THR A 261 18.64 0.56 3.51
N ILE A 262 17.92 -0.32 4.20
CA ILE A 262 17.04 0.06 5.31
C ILE A 262 17.88 0.44 6.54
N GLY A 263 17.78 1.70 6.96
CA GLY A 263 18.39 2.23 8.17
C GLY A 263 17.52 2.10 9.43
N ALA A 264 17.91 2.79 10.50
CA ALA A 264 17.07 2.93 11.69
C ALA A 264 16.06 4.07 11.48
N ALA A 265 14.77 3.81 11.67
CA ALA A 265 13.77 4.87 11.62
C ALA A 265 13.83 5.76 12.87
N PRO A 266 13.53 7.06 12.74
CA PRO A 266 13.32 7.92 13.90
C PRO A 266 12.16 7.40 14.76
N ALA A 267 12.28 7.64 16.07
CA ALA A 267 11.24 7.28 17.04
C ALA A 267 9.89 7.92 16.65
N GLN A 268 8.78 7.26 17.01
CA GLN A 268 7.44 7.82 16.82
C GLN A 268 7.36 9.15 17.57
N THR A 269 7.24 10.26 16.83
CA THR A 269 6.63 11.47 17.38
C THR A 269 5.15 11.15 17.50
N PRO A 270 4.58 11.05 18.71
CA PRO A 270 3.18 10.71 18.86
C PRO A 270 2.33 11.73 18.09
N ASP A 271 1.35 11.23 17.34
CA ASP A 271 0.25 11.97 16.73
C ASP A 271 -0.73 12.52 17.76
N ASN A 272 -0.18 13.00 18.87
CA ASN A 272 -0.89 14.01 19.60
C ASN A 272 -0.88 15.20 18.65
N ALA A 273 -2.01 15.43 17.97
CA ALA A 273 -2.46 16.78 17.73
C ALA A 273 -2.24 17.46 19.07
N ALA A 274 -1.10 18.14 19.20
CA ALA A 274 -0.69 18.75 20.44
C ALA A 274 -1.77 19.80 20.65
N LEU A 275 -2.78 19.45 21.45
CA LEU A 275 -3.80 20.39 21.85
C LEU A 275 -3.00 21.60 22.31
N PRO A 276 -3.12 22.77 21.66
CA PRO A 276 -2.38 23.95 22.05
C PRO A 276 -2.42 24.05 23.56
N PHE A 277 -1.27 24.29 24.19
CA PHE A 277 -1.11 24.23 25.65
C PHE A 277 -2.30 24.87 26.41
N TRP A 278 -2.86 25.94 25.86
CA TRP A 278 -4.08 26.58 26.32
C TRP A 278 -5.32 25.66 26.46
N GLN A 279 -5.60 24.79 25.51
CA GLN A 279 -6.70 23.82 25.59
C GLN A 279 -6.47 22.79 26.71
N VAL A 280 -5.23 22.34 26.92
CA VAL A 280 -4.89 21.45 28.04
C VAL A 280 -5.12 22.18 29.38
N VAL A 281 -4.70 23.44 29.48
CA VAL A 281 -4.94 24.28 30.66
C VAL A 281 -6.43 24.48 30.90
N MET A 282 -7.23 24.79 29.87
CA MET A 282 -8.68 24.95 30.00
C MET A 282 -9.36 23.65 30.45
N MET A 283 -8.98 22.51 29.89
CA MET A 283 -9.53 21.21 30.27
C MET A 283 -9.18 20.85 31.73
N ALA A 284 -7.95 21.16 32.16
CA ALA A 284 -7.52 20.97 33.54
C ALA A 284 -8.25 21.90 34.52
N LEU A 285 -8.51 23.15 34.14
CA LEU A 285 -9.24 24.13 34.96
C LEU A 285 -10.73 23.74 35.08
N ILE A 286 -11.35 23.32 33.99
CA ILE A 286 -12.73 22.82 33.97
C ILE A 286 -12.84 21.52 34.78
N GLY A 287 -11.91 20.57 34.58
CA GLY A 287 -11.86 19.34 35.36
C GLY A 287 -11.67 19.59 36.86
N GLY A 288 -10.78 20.52 37.22
CA GLY A 288 -10.58 20.95 38.60
C GLY A 288 -11.80 21.63 39.22
N LEU A 289 -12.51 22.47 38.45
CA LEU A 289 -13.75 23.10 38.89
C LEU A 289 -14.87 22.08 39.11
N ILE A 290 -15.01 21.10 38.21
CA ILE A 290 -16.01 20.03 38.32
C ILE A 290 -15.76 19.17 39.56
N LEU A 291 -14.50 18.81 39.83
CA LEU A 291 -14.13 18.04 41.02
C LEU A 291 -14.34 18.85 42.32
N ASN A 292 -14.20 20.17 42.28
CA ASN A 292 -14.51 21.05 43.41
C ASN A 292 -16.01 21.27 43.58
N LEU A 293 -16.80 21.23 42.49
CA LEU A 293 -18.26 21.25 42.50
C LEU A 293 -18.85 19.86 42.80
N MET A 294 -18.24 19.13 43.73
CA MET A 294 -18.92 17.99 44.35
C MET A 294 -20.13 18.50 45.16
N PRO A 295 -21.37 18.03 44.90
CA PRO A 295 -22.59 18.48 45.58
C PRO A 295 -22.59 18.29 47.11
N CYS A 296 -21.61 17.54 47.64
CA CYS A 296 -21.54 17.10 49.02
C CYS A 296 -20.78 18.07 49.97
N VAL A 297 -20.05 19.08 49.44
CA VAL A 297 -19.22 19.99 50.27
C VAL A 297 -19.93 21.32 50.59
N LEU A 298 -20.91 21.71 49.79
CA LEU A 298 -21.71 22.93 49.96
C LEU A 298 -22.49 22.99 51.30
N PRO A 299 -23.04 21.89 51.86
CA PRO A 299 -23.77 21.95 53.14
C PRO A 299 -22.87 22.28 54.36
N VAL A 300 -21.60 21.88 54.32
CA VAL A 300 -20.67 22.06 55.47
C VAL A 300 -20.13 23.49 55.53
N LEU A 301 -19.94 24.14 54.38
CA LEU A 301 -19.55 25.56 54.32
C LEU A 301 -20.70 26.50 54.73
N GLY A 302 -21.95 26.15 54.41
CA GLY A 302 -23.12 26.91 54.83
C GLY A 302 -23.28 26.98 56.35
N MET A 303 -23.01 25.88 57.06
CA MET A 303 -23.08 25.86 58.53
C MET A 303 -21.99 26.70 59.22
N LYS A 304 -20.80 26.84 58.62
CA LYS A 304 -19.69 27.61 59.22
C LYS A 304 -19.83 29.12 59.00
N LEU A 305 -20.49 29.54 57.93
CA LEU A 305 -20.78 30.95 57.67
C LEU A 305 -21.89 31.50 58.59
N GLY A 306 -22.85 30.66 58.98
CA GLY A 306 -23.90 31.04 59.94
C GLY A 306 -23.39 31.30 61.36
N SER A 307 -22.30 30.64 61.79
CA SER A 307 -21.77 30.80 63.16
C SER A 307 -20.94 32.07 63.36
N ILE A 308 -20.53 32.77 62.30
CA ILE A 308 -19.80 34.04 62.41
C ILE A 308 -20.76 35.24 62.46
N LEU A 309 -21.98 35.09 61.96
CA LEU A 309 -23.01 36.14 62.00
C LEU A 309 -23.86 36.13 63.29
N LEU A 310 -23.58 35.24 64.25
CA LEU A 310 -24.33 35.12 65.51
C LEU A 310 -23.48 35.38 66.77
N VAL A 311 -22.24 35.85 66.65
CA VAL A 311 -21.36 36.18 67.81
C VAL A 311 -21.55 37.64 68.23
N GLU A 312 -22.79 38.07 68.40
CA GLU A 312 -23.08 39.39 68.95
C GLU A 312 -24.35 39.38 69.81
N GLU A 313 -24.49 38.40 70.70
CA GLU A 313 -25.29 38.62 71.92
C GLU A 313 -25.08 37.50 72.94
N LYS A 314 -25.07 37.90 74.22
CA LYS A 314 -25.06 37.08 75.46
C LYS A 314 -23.71 36.85 76.12
N ALA A 315 -23.14 37.96 76.59
CA ALA A 315 -22.53 38.00 77.92
C ALA A 315 -23.59 38.45 78.94
N ALA A 316 -24.09 37.55 79.79
CA ALA A 316 -24.68 37.87 81.11
C ALA A 316 -25.28 36.61 81.79
N LEU A 317 -24.78 36.31 83.00
CA LEU A 317 -25.44 35.62 84.14
C LEU A 317 -25.65 34.08 83.96
N THR A 318 -25.41 33.16 84.91
CA THR A 318 -25.15 33.21 86.36
C THR A 318 -24.68 31.82 86.86
N SER A 319 -23.84 31.86 87.91
CA SER A 319 -23.61 30.91 89.02
C SER A 319 -24.59 29.75 89.26
N GLY A 320 -24.08 28.55 89.63
CA GLY A 320 -24.85 27.53 90.38
C GLY A 320 -24.24 26.12 90.41
N ASP A 321 -23.81 25.68 91.61
CA ASP A 321 -23.01 24.49 91.96
C ASP A 321 -23.55 23.07 91.69
N ASN A 322 -22.58 22.13 91.63
CA ASN A 322 -22.53 20.74 92.11
C ASN A 322 -23.50 19.66 91.55
N PHE A 323 -22.94 18.52 91.13
CA PHE A 323 -22.98 17.24 91.89
C PHE A 323 -22.43 16.03 91.07
N TRP A 324 -21.19 15.63 91.40
CA TRP A 324 -20.66 14.27 91.63
C TRP A 324 -20.96 13.02 90.75
N LEU A 325 -19.82 12.37 90.40
CA LEU A 325 -19.42 10.96 90.62
C LEU A 325 -19.49 9.90 89.49
N ARG A 326 -18.30 9.27 89.33
CA ARG A 326 -17.97 7.85 89.07
C ARG A 326 -17.74 7.38 87.62
N SER A 327 -16.44 7.29 87.29
CA SER A 327 -15.81 6.15 86.61
C SER A 327 -15.24 5.17 87.67
N PRO A 328 -14.50 4.08 87.34
CA PRO A 328 -14.34 3.33 86.09
C PRO A 328 -14.52 1.79 86.29
N VAL A 329 -14.76 1.00 85.24
CA VAL A 329 -14.35 -0.42 85.22
C VAL A 329 -13.80 -0.79 83.85
N SER A 330 -12.55 -1.26 83.89
CA SER A 330 -11.78 -1.88 82.82
C SER A 330 -12.24 -3.33 82.61
N LEU A 331 -12.21 -3.84 81.38
CA LEU A 331 -11.75 -5.22 81.12
C LEU A 331 -11.39 -5.41 79.64
N ARG A 332 -10.08 -5.63 79.44
CA ARG A 332 -9.47 -6.21 78.24
C ARG A 332 -9.93 -7.67 78.12
N HIS A 333 -10.11 -8.19 76.90
CA HIS A 333 -9.62 -9.53 76.55
C HIS A 333 -9.69 -9.84 75.03
N LEU A 334 -8.56 -10.39 74.54
CA LEU A 334 -8.37 -11.44 73.52
C LEU A 334 -8.79 -11.15 72.05
N TRP A 335 -7.85 -10.88 71.14
CA TRP A 335 -7.08 -11.86 70.32
C TRP A 335 -7.97 -12.80 69.47
N ARG A 336 -8.10 -12.57 68.15
CA ARG A 336 -7.17 -12.97 67.05
C ARG A 336 -7.36 -14.43 66.59
N TRP A 337 -8.13 -14.68 65.53
CA TRP A 337 -8.05 -15.86 64.64
C TRP A 337 -8.49 -15.42 63.22
N ARG A 338 -7.60 -15.39 62.20
CA ARG A 338 -7.26 -16.47 61.22
C ARG A 338 -8.21 -16.40 60.00
N ARG A 339 -7.83 -15.72 58.91
CA ARG A 339 -7.07 -16.22 57.74
C ARG A 339 -7.63 -17.55 57.20
N LEU A 340 -8.46 -17.44 56.17
CA LEU A 340 -8.48 -18.27 54.97
C LEU A 340 -8.43 -17.33 53.77
#